data_AF-A0A2T2Y966-F1
#
_entry.id   AF-A0A2T2Y966-F1
#
_cell.length_a   1.000
_cell.length_b   1.000
_cell.length_c   1.000
_cell.angle_alpha   90.00
_cell.angle_beta   90.00
_cell.angle_gamma   90.00
#
_symmetry.space_group_name_H-M   'P 1'
#
loop_
_entity.id
_entity.type
_entity.pdbx_description
1 polymer ?
#
loop_
_entity_poly.entity_id
_entity_poly.type
_entity_poly.pdbx_seq_one_letter_code
_entity_poly.pdbx_strand_id
1 'polypeptide(L)'
;MELKDLILTPIYLLLIYTLVYAVKPLVTNKVNQKYFTLALSLKLFGAIALGFIYQFYYSNGILGGDTSNYFNQAKIIYAAFQDSPFLAIKLILANGEYDPATRLYAAQMIWYRAPAEYMVIKFAGFFGIFSFGTYSVIALWFACLSFSGMWAMYITFLKIYPILHKQFATAIFFLPSVVFWGSGLLKDSLAIGALGWLFFGFYSFAVEKKQLLKSLIIVFCSAYVIYIVKVYILLSFLPPALFWIVMENSDRIQNQYLRMIAKPIFLMLGLLVSYLGATKITEGDTKYDVTKLSERTQINSLYLSKQVYTGSAYEIGVYDGSLKSILTVGPQAIIVALYRPFIWEVRNAVMLLSALEATIFFYLTIYFMLKPGLFRTIKLISIKPMLTFCMIFCLALAFGVGTSSGNFGTLVRYKIPIMPFYLSALYIIQVYTKNPKKLSRLPVTA
;
A
#
# COMPACT_ATOMS: atom_id res chain seq x y z
N MET A 1 17.79 17.08 -7.25
CA MET A 1 19.02 16.53 -6.67
C MET A 1 20.09 17.59 -6.78
N GLU A 2 20.82 17.79 -5.70
CA GLU A 2 21.88 18.77 -5.52
C GLU A 2 23.25 18.06 -5.61
N LEU A 3 24.35 18.81 -5.73
CA LEU A 3 25.71 18.23 -5.81
C LEU A 3 26.03 17.31 -4.62
N LYS A 4 25.51 17.66 -3.44
CA LYS A 4 25.67 16.87 -2.21
C LYS A 4 25.06 15.47 -2.31
N ASP A 5 24.04 15.26 -3.15
CA ASP A 5 23.48 13.93 -3.39
C ASP A 5 24.56 12.99 -3.99
N LEU A 6 25.41 13.47 -4.90
CA LEU A 6 26.45 12.64 -5.52
C LEU A 6 27.50 12.11 -4.52
N ILE A 7 27.69 12.80 -3.40
CA ILE A 7 28.66 12.44 -2.37
C ILE A 7 27.98 11.63 -1.25
N LEU A 8 26.82 12.10 -0.77
CA LEU A 8 26.15 11.48 0.37
C LEU A 8 25.39 10.21 -0.01
N THR A 9 24.81 10.10 -1.22
CA THR A 9 24.08 8.87 -1.59
C THR A 9 24.98 7.62 -1.53
N PRO A 10 26.20 7.60 -2.11
CA PRO A 10 27.07 6.42 -2.03
C PRO A 10 27.47 6.06 -0.59
N ILE A 11 27.76 7.07 0.25
CA ILE A 11 28.10 6.86 1.66
C ILE A 11 26.94 6.21 2.42
N TYR A 12 25.73 6.73 2.25
CA TYR A 12 24.55 6.17 2.92
C TYR A 12 24.15 4.82 2.34
N LEU A 13 24.37 4.55 1.05
CA LEU A 13 24.21 3.21 0.49
C LEU A 13 25.14 2.22 1.18
N LEU A 14 26.42 2.56 1.38
CA LEU A 14 27.36 1.72 2.11
C LEU A 14 26.93 1.49 3.56
N LEU A 15 26.47 2.54 4.24
CA LEU A 15 25.90 2.44 5.59
C LEU A 15 24.70 1.48 5.62
N ILE A 16 23.74 1.68 4.71
CA ILE A 16 22.52 0.86 4.61
C ILE A 16 22.89 -0.59 4.35
N TYR A 17 23.79 -0.87 3.40
CA TYR A 17 24.23 -2.24 3.12
C TYR A 17 24.94 -2.86 4.33
N THR A 18 25.74 -2.10 5.07
CA THR A 18 26.38 -2.58 6.30
C THR A 18 25.35 -2.99 7.35
N LEU A 19 24.35 -2.13 7.60
CA LEU A 19 23.23 -2.43 8.50
C LEU A 19 22.44 -3.66 8.03
N VAL A 20 22.25 -3.80 6.73
CA VAL A 20 21.54 -4.92 6.10
C VAL A 20 22.30 -6.23 6.30
N TYR A 21 23.62 -6.24 6.16
CA TYR A 21 24.42 -7.43 6.44
C TYR A 21 24.36 -7.83 7.92
N ALA A 22 24.27 -6.86 8.84
CA ALA A 22 24.09 -7.13 10.27
C ALA A 22 22.68 -7.66 10.62
N VAL A 23 21.63 -7.12 10.00
CA VAL A 23 20.23 -7.49 10.29
C VAL A 23 19.81 -8.78 9.58
N LYS A 24 20.33 -9.04 8.38
CA LYS A 24 19.93 -10.16 7.52
C LYS A 24 19.93 -11.53 8.24
N PRO A 25 20.96 -11.92 9.03
CA PRO A 25 20.95 -13.19 9.75
C PRO A 25 19.80 -13.30 10.79
N LEU A 26 19.34 -12.17 11.33
CA LEU A 26 18.29 -12.12 12.36
C LEU A 26 16.88 -12.26 11.79
N VAL A 27 16.69 -11.88 10.52
CA VAL A 27 15.34 -11.78 9.90
C VAL A 27 15.15 -12.71 8.71
N THR A 28 16.17 -13.51 8.38
CA THR A 28 16.15 -14.44 7.24
C THR A 28 16.56 -15.86 7.66
N ASN A 29 16.32 -16.82 6.77
CA ASN A 29 16.75 -18.21 6.86
C ASN A 29 17.42 -18.63 5.54
N LYS A 30 17.96 -19.85 5.49
CA LYS A 30 18.66 -20.38 4.30
C LYS A 30 17.83 -20.30 3.01
N VAL A 31 16.50 -20.38 3.11
CA VAL A 31 15.58 -20.38 1.95
C VAL A 31 15.36 -18.96 1.41
N ASN A 32 15.15 -17.99 2.30
CA ASN A 32 14.70 -16.65 1.91
C ASN A 32 15.80 -15.57 1.91
N GLN A 33 16.97 -15.83 2.50
CA GLN A 33 18.09 -14.88 2.57
C GLN A 33 18.54 -14.32 1.22
N LYS A 34 18.36 -15.11 0.15
CA LYS A 34 18.72 -14.70 -1.23
C LYS A 34 17.78 -13.62 -1.78
N TYR A 35 16.54 -13.56 -1.31
CA TYR A 35 15.59 -12.54 -1.74
C TYR A 35 15.80 -11.23 -1.01
N PHE A 36 16.22 -11.28 0.26
CA PHE A 36 16.32 -10.10 1.13
C PHE A 36 17.19 -8.99 0.52
N THR A 37 18.43 -9.30 0.17
CA THR A 37 19.37 -8.31 -0.38
C THR A 37 18.91 -7.82 -1.75
N LEU A 38 18.49 -8.72 -2.64
CA LEU A 38 18.03 -8.37 -3.98
C LEU A 38 16.78 -7.46 -3.95
N ALA A 39 15.80 -7.82 -3.12
CA ALA A 39 14.56 -7.07 -2.97
C ALA A 39 14.81 -5.67 -2.39
N LEU A 40 15.69 -5.55 -1.40
CA LEU A 40 16.08 -4.24 -0.88
C LEU A 40 16.85 -3.42 -1.91
N SER A 41 17.81 -4.01 -2.62
CA SER A 41 18.55 -3.32 -3.69
C SER A 41 17.61 -2.76 -4.75
N LEU A 42 16.58 -3.51 -5.15
CA LEU A 42 15.55 -3.03 -6.06
C LEU A 42 14.72 -1.89 -5.46
N LYS A 43 14.41 -1.92 -4.17
CA LYS A 43 13.75 -0.80 -3.48
C LYS A 43 14.61 0.46 -3.46
N LEU A 44 15.88 0.34 -3.11
CA LEU A 44 16.82 1.47 -3.13
C LEU A 44 16.97 2.05 -4.54
N PHE A 45 17.09 1.17 -5.55
CA PHE A 45 17.07 1.57 -6.95
C PHE A 45 15.78 2.30 -7.32
N GLY A 46 14.61 1.76 -6.93
CA GLY A 46 13.32 2.37 -7.19
C GLY A 46 13.19 3.77 -6.58
N ALA A 47 13.73 4.00 -5.38
CA ALA A 47 13.75 5.32 -4.74
C ALA A 47 14.59 6.35 -5.52
N ILE A 48 15.78 5.94 -5.95
CA ILE A 48 16.66 6.78 -6.77
C ILE A 48 16.01 7.04 -8.13
N ALA A 49 15.55 5.99 -8.82
CA ALA A 49 14.91 6.09 -10.13
C ALA A 49 13.69 7.00 -10.11
N LEU A 50 12.88 6.97 -9.04
CA LEU A 50 11.76 7.88 -8.87
C LEU A 50 12.25 9.34 -8.84
N GLY A 51 13.27 9.65 -8.06
CA GLY A 51 13.89 10.97 -8.02
C GLY A 51 14.37 11.44 -9.38
N PHE A 52 15.07 10.57 -10.12
CA PHE A 52 15.55 10.87 -11.47
C PHE A 52 14.40 11.14 -12.45
N ILE A 53 13.35 10.33 -12.46
CA ILE A 53 12.20 10.53 -13.35
C ILE A 53 11.48 11.85 -13.01
N TYR A 54 11.26 12.14 -11.73
CA TYR A 54 10.61 13.38 -11.31
C TYR A 54 11.44 14.63 -11.58
N GLN A 55 12.76 14.52 -11.62
CA GLN A 55 13.63 15.65 -11.93
C GLN A 55 13.81 15.84 -13.45
N PHE A 56 14.18 14.79 -14.18
CA PHE A 56 14.62 14.92 -15.57
C PHE A 56 13.52 14.67 -16.59
N TYR A 57 12.58 13.76 -16.31
CA TYR A 57 11.52 13.42 -17.26
C TYR A 57 10.29 14.32 -17.09
N TYR A 58 9.90 14.65 -15.86
CA TYR A 58 8.69 15.44 -15.60
C TYR A 58 8.92 16.94 -15.42
N SER A 59 10.14 17.40 -15.15
CA SER A 59 10.35 18.78 -14.67
C SER A 59 11.64 19.42 -15.17
N ASN A 60 12.12 18.98 -16.35
CA ASN A 60 13.18 19.62 -17.13
C ASN A 60 14.45 19.96 -16.32
N GLY A 61 14.85 19.09 -15.40
CA GLY A 61 16.07 19.22 -14.60
C GLY A 61 15.86 19.76 -13.18
N ILE A 62 14.68 20.31 -12.87
CA ILE A 62 14.30 20.72 -11.50
C ILE A 62 13.46 19.61 -10.88
N LEU A 63 13.66 19.27 -9.61
CA LEU A 63 12.84 18.26 -8.95
C LEU A 63 11.39 18.77 -8.84
N GLY A 64 10.44 18.07 -9.46
CA GLY A 64 9.02 18.45 -9.42
C GLY A 64 8.10 17.44 -8.73
N GLY A 65 6.79 17.68 -8.84
CA GLY A 65 5.74 16.84 -8.27
C GLY A 65 5.71 16.77 -6.74
N ASP A 66 4.89 15.88 -6.20
CA ASP A 66 4.67 15.74 -4.75
C ASP A 66 5.98 15.49 -3.97
N THR A 67 6.91 14.71 -4.56
CA THR A 67 8.17 14.36 -3.92
C THR A 67 9.05 15.60 -3.66
N SER A 68 9.01 16.58 -4.57
CA SER A 68 9.69 17.87 -4.39
C SER A 68 9.05 18.69 -3.27
N ASN A 69 7.72 18.75 -3.24
CA ASN A 69 6.99 19.50 -2.21
C ASN A 69 7.22 18.92 -0.80
N TYR A 70 7.26 17.58 -0.66
CA TYR A 70 7.63 16.94 0.61
C TYR A 70 9.07 17.29 1.00
N PHE A 71 9.99 17.22 0.05
CA PHE A 71 11.40 17.49 0.32
C PHE A 71 11.65 18.95 0.72
N ASN A 72 11.08 19.90 -0.01
CA ASN A 72 11.25 21.32 0.28
C ASN A 72 10.69 21.68 1.66
N GLN A 73 9.56 21.11 2.06
CA GLN A 73 9.01 21.33 3.40
C GLN A 73 9.78 20.57 4.50
N ALA A 74 10.35 19.41 4.19
CA ALA A 74 11.27 18.71 5.09
C ALA A 74 12.57 19.52 5.33
N LYS A 75 13.05 20.26 4.32
CA LYS A 75 14.18 21.19 4.49
C LYS A 75 13.88 22.31 5.48
N ILE A 76 12.63 22.73 5.62
CA ILE A 76 12.24 23.72 6.64
C ILE A 76 12.38 23.12 8.05
N ILE A 77 12.01 21.86 8.26
CA ILE A 77 12.25 21.15 9.53
C ILE A 77 13.75 21.03 9.79
N TYR A 78 14.54 20.74 8.76
CA TYR A 78 16.00 20.69 8.88
C TYR A 78 16.60 22.05 9.23
N ALA A 79 16.13 23.15 8.62
CA ALA A 79 16.55 24.50 8.99
C ALA A 79 16.19 24.82 10.46
N ALA A 80 14.98 24.47 10.90
CA ALA A 80 14.59 24.61 12.30
C ALA A 80 15.51 23.82 13.24
N PHE A 81 16.00 22.65 12.82
CA PHE A 81 16.96 21.85 13.60
C PHE A 81 18.32 22.53 13.72
N GLN A 82 18.78 23.21 12.66
CA GLN A 82 20.04 23.97 12.67
C GLN A 82 19.97 25.15 13.66
N ASP A 83 18.81 25.79 13.76
CA ASP A 83 18.58 26.89 14.70
C ASP A 83 18.37 26.38 16.13
N SER A 84 17.56 25.33 16.32
CA SER A 84 17.36 24.67 17.60
C SER A 84 16.76 23.26 17.44
N PRO A 85 17.39 22.20 17.98
CA PRO A 85 16.84 20.84 17.96
C PRO A 85 15.41 20.74 18.53
N PHE A 86 15.09 21.59 19.51
CA PHE A 86 13.76 21.63 20.12
C PHE A 86 12.67 22.07 19.14
N LEU A 87 12.96 23.04 18.27
CA LEU A 87 12.00 23.54 17.27
C LEU A 87 11.67 22.47 16.22
N ALA A 88 12.68 21.71 15.78
CA ALA A 88 12.48 20.60 14.86
C ALA A 88 11.63 19.48 15.47
N ILE A 89 11.89 19.10 16.73
CA ILE A 89 11.08 18.10 17.44
C ILE A 89 9.64 18.60 17.58
N LYS A 90 9.44 19.88 17.94
CA LYS A 90 8.12 20.48 18.06
C LYS A 90 7.35 20.44 16.73
N LEU A 91 8.00 20.77 15.62
CA LEU A 91 7.42 20.64 14.28
C LEU A 91 7.08 19.19 13.92
N ILE A 92 7.97 18.23 14.21
CA ILE A 92 7.70 16.81 13.93
C ILE A 92 6.49 16.28 14.72
N LEU A 93 6.29 16.76 15.95
CA LEU A 93 5.17 16.33 16.79
C LEU A 93 3.87 17.12 16.54
N ALA A 94 3.95 18.33 15.99
CA ALA A 94 2.80 19.21 15.76
C ALA A 94 1.76 18.60 14.80
N ASN A 95 0.47 18.86 14.98
CA ASN A 95 -0.60 18.36 14.11
C ASN A 95 -1.26 19.47 13.26
N GLY A 96 -0.49 20.52 12.95
CA GLY A 96 -0.96 21.67 12.16
C GLY A 96 -1.53 22.81 13.01
N GLU A 97 -1.51 22.67 14.33
CA GLU A 97 -1.85 23.73 15.27
C GLU A 97 -0.86 24.89 15.21
N TYR A 98 -1.39 26.08 15.48
CA TYR A 98 -0.56 27.28 15.57
C TYR A 98 0.25 27.27 16.87
N ASP A 99 1.53 27.58 16.75
CA ASP A 99 2.45 27.68 17.87
C ASP A 99 3.39 28.88 17.69
N PRO A 100 3.46 29.80 18.65
CA PRO A 100 4.34 30.97 18.57
C PRO A 100 5.81 30.64 18.31
N ALA A 101 6.30 29.53 18.86
CA ALA A 101 7.72 29.15 18.78
C ALA A 101 8.11 28.64 17.39
N THR A 102 7.20 27.95 16.69
CA THR A 102 7.47 27.37 15.37
C THR A 102 6.85 28.17 14.22
N ARG A 103 6.14 29.28 14.53
CA ARG A 103 5.42 30.12 13.57
C ARG A 103 6.22 30.44 12.32
N LEU A 104 7.48 30.86 12.48
CA LEU A 104 8.34 31.28 11.37
C LEU A 104 8.59 30.16 10.35
N TYR A 105 8.63 28.91 10.81
CA TYR A 105 8.82 27.72 9.97
C TYR A 105 7.48 27.20 9.46
N ALA A 106 6.48 27.09 10.34
CA ALA A 106 5.15 26.59 10.00
C ALA A 106 4.46 27.45 8.92
N ALA A 107 4.67 28.77 8.93
CA ALA A 107 4.12 29.68 7.93
C ALA A 107 4.64 29.44 6.50
N GLN A 108 5.82 28.83 6.36
CA GLN A 108 6.43 28.49 5.07
C GLN A 108 5.93 27.14 4.53
N MET A 109 5.25 26.34 5.36
CA MET A 109 4.79 24.99 5.02
C MET A 109 3.36 25.02 4.50
N ILE A 110 3.21 24.98 3.17
CA ILE A 110 1.89 24.96 2.51
C ILE A 110 1.00 23.79 2.94
N TRP A 111 1.59 22.69 3.42
CA TRP A 111 0.88 21.48 3.84
C TRP A 111 0.84 21.29 5.35
N TYR A 112 1.20 22.31 6.15
CA TYR A 112 1.20 22.23 7.61
C TYR A 112 -0.17 21.81 8.18
N ARG A 113 -1.26 22.28 7.57
CA ARG A 113 -2.64 21.95 7.96
C ARG A 113 -3.27 20.81 7.14
N ALA A 114 -2.49 20.12 6.32
CA ALA A 114 -2.95 18.98 5.53
C ALA A 114 -2.43 17.68 6.16
N PRO A 115 -3.21 16.95 6.98
CA PRO A 115 -2.68 15.91 7.86
C PRO A 115 -1.92 14.80 7.12
N ALA A 116 -2.46 14.36 5.99
CA ALA A 116 -1.89 13.29 5.19
C ALA A 116 -0.53 13.68 4.57
N GLU A 117 -0.45 14.88 4.01
CA GLU A 117 0.77 15.46 3.44
C GLU A 117 1.79 15.77 4.54
N TYR A 118 1.34 16.35 5.65
CA TYR A 118 2.19 16.70 6.77
C TYR A 118 2.80 15.49 7.45
N MET A 119 2.10 14.36 7.51
CA MET A 119 2.68 13.10 8.00
C MET A 119 3.91 12.67 7.19
N VAL A 120 3.88 12.80 5.86
CA VAL A 120 5.05 12.51 5.02
C VAL A 120 6.18 13.50 5.31
N ILE A 121 5.85 14.78 5.48
CA ILE A 121 6.83 15.83 5.83
C ILE A 121 7.48 15.53 7.19
N LYS A 122 6.74 15.04 8.19
CA LYS A 122 7.28 14.65 9.50
C LYS A 122 8.32 13.52 9.36
N PHE A 123 7.99 12.45 8.64
CA PHE A 123 8.95 11.36 8.37
C PHE A 123 10.16 11.87 7.58
N ALA A 124 9.94 12.69 6.56
CA ALA A 124 11.00 13.26 5.74
C ALA A 124 11.90 14.22 6.50
N GLY A 125 11.33 15.03 7.41
CA GLY A 125 12.06 15.93 8.30
C GLY A 125 12.90 15.16 9.31
N PHE A 126 12.32 14.12 9.93
CA PHE A 126 13.05 13.22 10.83
C PHE A 126 14.26 12.59 10.12
N PHE A 127 14.08 11.98 8.94
CA PHE A 127 15.20 11.45 8.16
C PHE A 127 16.12 12.56 7.65
N GLY A 128 15.58 13.74 7.37
CA GLY A 128 16.31 14.92 6.90
C GLY A 128 17.36 15.41 7.88
N ILE A 129 17.08 15.34 9.19
CA ILE A 129 18.04 15.65 10.26
C ILE A 129 19.28 14.76 10.12
N PHE A 130 19.09 13.44 9.98
CA PHE A 130 20.19 12.49 9.80
C PHE A 130 20.75 12.42 8.38
N SER A 131 20.20 13.18 7.44
CA SER A 131 20.59 13.16 6.01
C SER A 131 21.12 14.51 5.53
N PHE A 132 21.34 15.46 6.43
CA PHE A 132 21.76 16.83 6.11
C PHE A 132 20.85 17.51 5.07
N GLY A 133 19.54 17.24 5.15
CA GLY A 133 18.56 17.74 4.19
C GLY A 133 18.82 17.29 2.74
N THR A 134 19.30 16.05 2.52
CA THR A 134 19.61 15.49 1.20
C THR A 134 18.49 14.61 0.67
N TYR A 135 17.99 14.91 -0.53
CA TYR A 135 16.79 14.27 -1.09
C TYR A 135 16.97 12.77 -1.29
N SER A 136 18.02 12.36 -2.00
CA SER A 136 18.29 10.96 -2.31
C SER A 136 18.39 10.11 -1.05
N VAL A 137 19.08 10.59 -0.03
CA VAL A 137 19.29 9.88 1.23
C VAL A 137 17.97 9.73 1.99
N ILE A 138 17.14 10.78 2.05
CA ILE A 138 15.77 10.69 2.59
C ILE A 138 14.96 9.64 1.82
N ALA A 139 15.06 9.63 0.49
CA ALA A 139 14.37 8.64 -0.34
C ALA A 139 14.86 7.20 -0.07
N LEU A 140 16.16 6.99 0.18
CA LEU A 140 16.70 5.68 0.58
C LEU A 140 16.14 5.21 1.93
N TRP A 141 15.98 6.12 2.90
CA TRP A 141 15.35 5.80 4.18
C TRP A 141 13.86 5.44 4.01
N PHE A 142 13.14 6.14 3.14
CA PHE A 142 11.77 5.77 2.77
C PHE A 142 11.70 4.37 2.13
N ALA A 143 12.64 4.02 1.24
CA ALA A 143 12.74 2.68 0.68
C ALA A 143 13.02 1.62 1.75
N CYS A 144 13.92 1.89 2.70
CA CYS A 144 14.20 0.97 3.82
C CYS A 144 12.97 0.76 4.70
N LEU A 145 12.28 1.84 5.06
CA LEU A 145 11.06 1.79 5.87
C LEU A 145 9.96 1.00 5.16
N SER A 146 9.73 1.28 3.87
CA SER A 146 8.77 0.53 3.06
C SER A 146 9.13 -0.96 2.94
N PHE A 147 10.40 -1.24 2.66
CA PHE A 147 10.92 -2.60 2.55
C PHE A 147 10.73 -3.40 3.84
N SER A 148 10.94 -2.80 5.01
CA SER A 148 10.78 -3.49 6.30
C SER A 148 9.37 -4.08 6.48
N GLY A 149 8.34 -3.32 6.12
CA GLY A 149 6.96 -3.76 6.20
C GLY A 149 6.61 -4.79 5.13
N MET A 150 7.10 -4.60 3.91
CA MET A 150 6.94 -5.59 2.85
C MET A 150 7.65 -6.91 3.18
N TRP A 151 8.79 -6.86 3.86
CA TRP A 151 9.45 -8.05 4.38
C TRP A 151 8.58 -8.75 5.42
N ALA A 152 8.02 -8.00 6.37
CA ALA A 152 7.07 -8.55 7.36
C ALA A 152 5.86 -9.20 6.67
N MET A 153 5.31 -8.58 5.63
CA MET A 153 4.24 -9.15 4.79
C MET A 153 4.66 -10.49 4.18
N TYR A 154 5.83 -10.54 3.55
CA TYR A 154 6.37 -11.76 2.94
C TYR A 154 6.57 -12.89 3.96
N ILE A 155 7.09 -12.57 5.14
CA ILE A 155 7.22 -13.54 6.23
C ILE A 155 5.84 -14.08 6.66
N THR A 156 4.81 -13.23 6.74
CA THR A 156 3.45 -13.68 7.05
C THR A 156 2.92 -14.68 6.02
N PHE A 157 3.06 -14.37 4.73
CA PHE A 157 2.67 -15.30 3.66
C PHE A 157 3.46 -16.62 3.73
N LEU A 158 4.77 -16.55 4.01
CA LEU A 158 5.62 -17.73 4.17
C LEU A 158 5.24 -18.61 5.35
N LYS A 159 4.84 -18.02 6.49
CA LYS A 159 4.38 -18.79 7.66
C LYS A 159 3.18 -19.65 7.31
N ILE A 160 2.26 -19.13 6.49
CA ILE A 160 1.05 -19.86 6.06
C ILE A 160 1.37 -20.86 4.94
N TYR A 161 2.19 -20.49 3.96
CA TYR A 161 2.53 -21.33 2.80
C TYR A 161 4.05 -21.34 2.50
N PRO A 162 4.87 -22.09 3.26
CA PRO A 162 6.33 -22.08 3.11
C PRO A 162 6.83 -22.49 1.71
N ILE A 163 6.10 -23.38 1.03
CA ILE A 163 6.48 -23.90 -0.30
C ILE A 163 6.44 -22.82 -1.40
N LEU A 164 5.69 -21.73 -1.17
CA LEU A 164 5.48 -20.65 -2.13
C LEU A 164 6.51 -19.51 -2.01
N HIS A 165 7.67 -19.78 -1.40
CA HIS A 165 8.66 -18.76 -1.11
C HIS A 165 9.19 -17.98 -2.31
N LYS A 166 9.26 -18.60 -3.51
CA LYS A 166 9.63 -17.92 -4.76
C LYS A 166 8.49 -17.02 -5.23
N GLN A 167 7.29 -17.56 -5.25
CA GLN A 167 6.07 -16.93 -5.73
C GLN A 167 5.73 -15.68 -4.90
N PHE A 168 5.81 -15.76 -3.57
CA PHE A 168 5.59 -14.60 -2.72
C PHE A 168 6.70 -13.56 -2.82
N ALA A 169 7.95 -13.97 -3.07
CA ALA A 169 9.02 -13.01 -3.33
C ALA A 169 8.73 -12.22 -4.62
N THR A 170 8.27 -12.89 -5.67
CA THR A 170 7.82 -12.24 -6.91
C THR A 170 6.65 -11.29 -6.67
N ALA A 171 5.61 -11.76 -5.98
CA ALA A 171 4.40 -10.97 -5.74
C ALA A 171 4.64 -9.73 -4.89
N ILE A 172 5.53 -9.81 -3.91
CA ILE A 172 5.72 -8.74 -2.94
C ILE A 172 6.84 -7.81 -3.38
N PHE A 173 7.97 -8.32 -3.88
CA PHE A 173 9.17 -7.49 -4.09
C PHE A 173 9.48 -7.16 -5.53
N PHE A 174 9.06 -7.98 -6.50
CA PHE A 174 9.56 -7.90 -7.88
C PHE A 174 8.53 -7.40 -8.89
N LEU A 175 7.47 -6.73 -8.41
CA LEU A 175 6.49 -6.07 -9.25
C LEU A 175 6.95 -4.64 -9.61
N PRO A 176 7.05 -4.30 -10.92
CA PRO A 176 7.53 -3.00 -11.36
C PRO A 176 6.83 -1.80 -10.71
N SER A 177 5.50 -1.80 -10.63
CA SER A 177 4.76 -0.69 -10.02
C SER A 177 5.08 -0.54 -8.54
N VAL A 178 5.11 -1.64 -7.80
CA VAL A 178 5.41 -1.70 -6.37
C VAL A 178 6.84 -1.24 -6.08
N VAL A 179 7.80 -1.61 -6.93
CA VAL A 179 9.20 -1.16 -6.83
C VAL A 179 9.31 0.32 -7.13
N PHE A 180 8.65 0.83 -8.16
CA PHE A 180 8.80 2.23 -8.54
C PHE A 180 8.12 3.17 -7.54
N TRP A 181 6.79 3.08 -7.41
CA TRP A 181 6.04 4.07 -6.62
C TRP A 181 6.07 3.80 -5.11
N GLY A 182 6.36 2.57 -4.70
CA GLY A 182 6.44 2.18 -3.29
C GLY A 182 7.81 2.38 -2.65
N SER A 183 8.74 3.14 -3.26
CA SER A 183 10.12 3.24 -2.78
C SER A 183 10.59 4.65 -2.45
N GLY A 184 10.16 5.67 -3.21
CA GLY A 184 10.66 7.04 -3.04
C GLY A 184 10.00 7.82 -1.89
N LEU A 185 10.35 9.11 -1.79
CA LEU A 185 9.71 10.06 -0.87
C LEU A 185 8.27 10.37 -1.33
N LEU A 186 7.33 9.52 -0.94
CA LEU A 186 5.89 9.58 -1.28
C LEU A 186 5.02 8.97 -0.16
N LYS A 187 3.73 9.34 -0.17
CA LYS A 187 2.66 8.69 0.62
C LYS A 187 2.59 7.17 0.38
N ASP A 188 2.80 6.76 -0.86
CA ASP A 188 2.65 5.36 -1.30
C ASP A 188 3.67 4.42 -0.62
N SER A 189 4.92 4.89 -0.43
CA SER A 189 5.98 4.16 0.27
C SER A 189 5.65 3.90 1.75
N LEU A 190 5.15 4.92 2.45
CA LEU A 190 4.69 4.78 3.84
C LEU A 190 3.48 3.86 3.93
N ALA A 191 2.51 4.01 3.03
CA ALA A 191 1.28 3.23 3.04
C ALA A 191 1.53 1.74 2.82
N ILE A 192 2.36 1.35 1.85
CA ILE A 192 2.63 -0.08 1.59
C ILE A 192 3.51 -0.70 2.69
N GLY A 193 4.47 0.06 3.25
CA GLY A 193 5.26 -0.39 4.40
C GLY A 193 4.38 -0.62 5.63
N ALA A 194 3.55 0.35 5.98
CA ALA A 194 2.61 0.23 7.08
C ALA A 194 1.60 -0.90 6.83
N LEU A 195 1.10 -1.10 5.60
CA LEU A 195 0.20 -2.21 5.30
C LEU A 195 0.86 -3.58 5.53
N GLY A 196 2.14 -3.72 5.19
CA GLY A 196 2.86 -4.97 5.44
C GLY A 196 3.05 -5.26 6.93
N TRP A 197 3.38 -4.25 7.73
CA TRP A 197 3.43 -4.38 9.19
C TRP A 197 2.05 -4.60 9.82
N LEU A 198 1.01 -3.93 9.32
CA LEU A 198 -0.38 -4.15 9.74
C LEU A 198 -0.79 -5.61 9.50
N PHE A 199 -0.49 -6.15 8.32
CA PHE A 199 -0.81 -7.53 7.98
C PHE A 199 -0.06 -8.53 8.88
N PHE A 200 1.24 -8.29 9.12
CA PHE A 200 2.05 -9.10 10.04
C PHE A 200 1.55 -9.04 11.50
N GLY A 201 1.26 -7.84 12.00
CA GLY A 201 0.76 -7.63 13.36
C GLY A 201 -0.62 -8.26 13.54
N PHE A 202 -1.52 -8.05 12.57
CA PHE A 202 -2.85 -8.67 12.56
C PHE A 202 -2.75 -10.20 12.62
N TYR A 203 -1.95 -10.81 11.74
CA TYR A 203 -1.78 -12.27 11.72
C TYR A 203 -1.18 -12.79 13.03
N SER A 204 -0.13 -12.14 13.54
CA SER A 204 0.54 -12.55 14.78
C SER A 204 -0.36 -12.40 16.00
N PHE A 205 -1.22 -11.37 16.04
CA PHE A 205 -2.17 -11.12 17.13
C PHE A 205 -3.40 -12.03 17.06
N ALA A 206 -4.11 -12.04 15.92
CA ALA A 206 -5.44 -12.62 15.83
C ALA A 206 -5.43 -14.10 15.42
N VAL A 207 -4.43 -14.52 14.65
CA VAL A 207 -4.30 -15.90 14.13
C VAL A 207 -3.31 -16.69 14.98
N GLU A 208 -2.03 -16.32 14.99
CA GLU A 208 -1.00 -17.05 15.76
C GLU A 208 -1.14 -16.87 17.29
N LYS A 209 -1.76 -15.77 17.72
CA LYS A 209 -1.89 -15.38 19.14
C LYS A 209 -0.54 -15.33 19.87
N LYS A 210 0.50 -14.84 19.18
CA LYS A 210 1.89 -14.74 19.68
C LYS A 210 2.26 -13.29 19.97
N GLN A 211 3.01 -13.08 21.07
CA GLN A 211 3.55 -11.79 21.49
C GLN A 211 2.48 -10.68 21.46
N LEU A 212 1.31 -10.93 22.08
CA LEU A 212 0.09 -10.14 21.89
C LEU A 212 0.29 -8.64 22.03
N LEU A 213 0.99 -8.19 23.07
CA LEU A 213 1.26 -6.76 23.29
C LEU A 213 2.08 -6.15 22.13
N LYS A 214 3.16 -6.81 21.71
CA LYS A 214 3.99 -6.36 20.59
C LYS A 214 3.20 -6.34 19.29
N SER A 215 2.43 -7.40 19.02
CA SER A 215 1.58 -7.50 17.83
C SER A 215 0.51 -6.41 17.81
N LEU A 216 -0.08 -6.09 18.97
CA LEU A 216 -1.07 -5.03 19.13
C LEU A 216 -0.46 -3.63 18.91
N ILE A 217 0.73 -3.37 19.45
CA ILE A 217 1.48 -2.12 19.19
C ILE A 217 1.76 -1.96 17.69
N ILE A 218 2.24 -3.03 17.03
CA ILE A 218 2.49 -3.02 15.58
C ILE A 218 1.20 -2.70 14.81
N VAL A 219 0.07 -3.34 15.17
CA VAL A 219 -1.24 -3.07 14.55
C VAL A 219 -1.64 -1.61 14.73
N PHE A 220 -1.59 -1.07 15.94
CA PHE A 220 -2.01 0.32 16.19
C PHE A 220 -1.10 1.34 15.48
N CYS A 221 0.22 1.20 15.58
CA CYS A 221 1.15 2.11 14.91
C CYS A 221 0.97 2.07 13.39
N SER A 222 0.83 0.87 12.81
CA SER A 222 0.65 0.70 11.36
C SER A 222 -0.70 1.23 10.89
N ALA A 223 -1.78 0.93 11.63
CA ALA A 223 -3.11 1.43 11.33
C ALA A 223 -3.17 2.96 11.43
N TYR A 224 -2.51 3.57 12.41
CA TYR A 224 -2.43 5.03 12.56
C TYR A 224 -1.73 5.70 11.37
N VAL A 225 -0.60 5.16 10.91
CA VAL A 225 0.07 5.68 9.71
C VAL A 225 -0.83 5.58 8.48
N ILE A 226 -1.49 4.44 8.27
CA ILE A 226 -2.41 4.26 7.12
C ILE A 226 -3.61 5.18 7.24
N TYR A 227 -4.19 5.32 8.43
CA TYR A 227 -5.32 6.20 8.72
C TYR A 227 -5.02 7.63 8.27
N ILE A 228 -3.88 8.19 8.68
CA ILE A 228 -3.52 9.56 8.31
C ILE A 228 -3.18 9.67 6.82
N VAL A 229 -2.40 8.73 6.29
CA VAL A 229 -1.83 8.87 4.94
C VAL A 229 -2.86 8.52 3.86
N LYS A 230 -3.55 7.38 4.02
CA LYS A 230 -4.45 6.75 3.04
C LYS A 230 -5.52 5.87 3.73
N VAL A 231 -6.46 6.50 4.42
CA VAL A 231 -7.52 5.84 5.22
C VAL A 231 -8.29 4.75 4.45
N TYR A 232 -8.50 4.93 3.15
CA TYR A 232 -9.23 3.99 2.30
C TYR A 232 -8.58 2.58 2.24
N ILE A 233 -7.26 2.47 2.44
CA ILE A 233 -6.56 1.18 2.54
C ILE A 233 -7.00 0.45 3.82
N LEU A 234 -7.07 1.18 4.95
CA LEU A 234 -7.49 0.62 6.23
C LEU A 234 -8.97 0.19 6.18
N LEU A 235 -9.83 1.04 5.61
CA LEU A 235 -11.25 0.73 5.43
C LEU A 235 -11.48 -0.50 4.54
N SER A 236 -10.59 -0.77 3.58
CA SER A 236 -10.65 -1.97 2.75
C SER A 236 -10.08 -3.21 3.45
N PHE A 237 -9.14 -3.03 4.38
CA PHE A 237 -8.48 -4.11 5.12
C PHE A 237 -9.33 -4.66 6.28
N LEU A 238 -10.05 -3.79 7.00
CA LEU A 238 -10.80 -4.16 8.20
C LEU A 238 -11.90 -5.21 7.97
N PRO A 239 -12.79 -5.11 6.96
CA PRO A 239 -13.86 -6.10 6.80
C PRO A 239 -13.33 -7.53 6.58
N PRO A 240 -12.40 -7.79 5.64
CA PRO A 240 -11.84 -9.13 5.49
C PRO A 240 -10.99 -9.57 6.68
N ALA A 241 -10.31 -8.66 7.39
CA ALA A 241 -9.56 -9.00 8.59
C ALA A 241 -10.49 -9.54 9.69
N LEU A 242 -11.57 -8.82 10.00
CA LEU A 242 -12.58 -9.26 10.98
C LEU A 242 -13.23 -10.57 10.57
N PHE A 243 -13.54 -10.73 9.28
CA PHE A 243 -14.08 -11.98 8.76
C PHE A 243 -13.11 -13.15 8.92
N TRP A 244 -11.80 -12.94 8.72
CA TRP A 244 -10.79 -13.97 8.97
C TRP A 244 -10.79 -14.40 10.43
N ILE A 245 -10.78 -13.47 11.40
CA ILE A 245 -10.83 -13.82 12.84
C ILE A 245 -11.96 -14.83 13.11
N VAL A 246 -13.13 -14.61 12.49
CA VAL A 246 -14.29 -15.48 12.69
C VAL A 246 -14.09 -16.82 12.01
N MET A 247 -13.57 -16.84 10.78
CA MET A 247 -13.25 -18.11 10.11
C MET A 247 -12.26 -18.95 10.92
N GLU A 248 -11.22 -18.33 11.46
CA GLU A 248 -10.16 -19.01 12.22
C GLU A 248 -10.70 -19.61 13.54
N ASN A 249 -11.62 -18.91 14.20
CA ASN A 249 -12.21 -19.39 15.45
C ASN A 249 -13.49 -20.22 15.23
N SER A 250 -13.96 -20.37 13.99
CA SER A 250 -15.26 -21.02 13.69
C SER A 250 -15.29 -22.51 14.03
N ASP A 251 -14.14 -23.19 14.02
CA ASP A 251 -14.05 -24.61 14.37
C ASP A 251 -14.27 -24.86 15.87
N ARG A 252 -14.14 -23.83 16.72
CA ARG A 252 -14.49 -23.89 18.15
C ARG A 252 -16.00 -23.88 18.37
N ILE A 253 -16.79 -23.47 17.37
CA ILE A 253 -18.25 -23.44 17.45
C ILE A 253 -18.77 -24.84 17.12
N GLN A 254 -19.03 -25.66 18.15
CA GLN A 254 -19.50 -27.04 17.98
C GLN A 254 -20.84 -27.13 17.24
N ASN A 255 -21.74 -26.16 17.44
CA ASN A 255 -23.04 -26.12 16.77
C ASN A 255 -22.89 -25.64 15.31
N GLN A 256 -23.19 -26.54 14.35
CA GLN A 256 -23.11 -26.28 12.92
C GLN A 256 -24.02 -25.12 12.46
N TYR A 257 -25.22 -24.99 13.03
CA TYR A 257 -26.15 -23.91 12.69
C TYR A 257 -25.62 -22.55 13.16
N LEU A 258 -25.11 -22.47 14.39
CA LEU A 258 -24.51 -21.24 14.93
C LEU A 258 -23.27 -20.83 14.13
N ARG A 259 -22.45 -21.82 13.71
CA ARG A 259 -21.28 -21.59 12.85
C ARG A 259 -21.66 -21.04 11.48
N MET A 260 -22.74 -21.55 10.89
CA MET A 260 -23.25 -21.10 9.60
C MET A 260 -23.79 -19.67 9.65
N ILE A 261 -24.48 -19.31 10.74
CA ILE A 261 -25.05 -17.97 10.95
C ILE A 261 -23.99 -16.94 11.35
N ALA A 262 -22.97 -17.33 12.13
CA ALA A 262 -21.92 -16.41 12.57
C ALA A 262 -21.14 -15.80 11.40
N LYS A 263 -20.78 -16.60 10.39
CA LYS A 263 -19.98 -16.14 9.24
C LYS A 263 -20.59 -14.92 8.52
N PRO A 264 -21.85 -14.94 8.03
CA PRO A 264 -22.45 -13.78 7.37
C PRO A 264 -22.68 -12.62 8.34
N ILE A 265 -23.03 -12.86 9.60
CA ILE A 265 -23.22 -11.79 10.60
C ILE A 265 -21.93 -11.01 10.82
N PHE A 266 -20.80 -11.70 11.02
CA PHE A 266 -19.53 -11.02 11.23
C PHE A 266 -18.98 -10.36 9.97
N LEU A 267 -19.28 -10.90 8.78
CA LEU A 267 -19.00 -10.20 7.54
C LEU A 267 -19.81 -8.90 7.45
N MET A 268 -21.11 -8.94 7.75
CA MET A 268 -21.96 -7.76 7.80
C MET A 268 -21.52 -6.78 8.88
N LEU A 269 -21.07 -7.25 10.05
CA LEU A 269 -20.51 -6.42 11.10
C LEU A 269 -19.21 -5.75 10.63
N GLY A 270 -18.32 -6.49 9.95
CA GLY A 270 -17.11 -5.92 9.37
C GLY A 270 -17.42 -4.85 8.32
N LEU A 271 -18.41 -5.10 7.46
CA LEU A 271 -18.90 -4.10 6.50
C LEU A 271 -19.52 -2.90 7.19
N LEU A 272 -20.31 -3.10 8.25
CA LEU A 272 -20.92 -2.03 9.04
C LEU A 272 -19.86 -1.19 9.75
N VAL A 273 -18.87 -1.81 10.41
CA VAL A 273 -17.74 -1.12 11.03
C VAL A 273 -16.96 -0.33 9.99
N SER A 274 -16.80 -0.87 8.79
CA SER A 274 -16.11 -0.17 7.71
C SER A 274 -16.93 0.97 7.14
N TYR A 275 -18.26 0.81 7.04
CA TYR A 275 -19.16 1.88 6.62
C TYR A 275 -19.24 3.00 7.66
N LEU A 276 -19.47 2.66 8.93
CA LEU A 276 -19.48 3.63 10.05
C LEU A 276 -18.12 4.29 10.24
N GLY A 277 -17.05 3.51 10.10
CA GLY A 277 -15.70 4.02 10.03
C GLY A 277 -15.59 5.01 8.89
N ALA A 278 -15.91 4.61 7.66
CA ALA A 278 -15.84 5.49 6.51
C ALA A 278 -16.68 6.77 6.69
N THR A 279 -17.91 6.72 7.21
CA THR A 279 -18.73 7.93 7.39
C THR A 279 -18.25 8.83 8.52
N LYS A 280 -17.93 8.29 9.71
CA LYS A 280 -17.52 9.09 10.88
C LYS A 280 -16.06 9.51 10.87
N ILE A 281 -15.17 8.66 10.34
CA ILE A 281 -13.73 8.92 10.30
C ILE A 281 -13.37 9.90 9.20
N THR A 282 -14.09 9.86 8.07
CA THR A 282 -13.81 10.76 6.94
C THR A 282 -14.70 11.99 6.94
N GLU A 283 -15.56 12.15 7.95
CA GLU A 283 -16.44 13.29 8.12
C GLU A 283 -15.63 14.59 8.19
N GLY A 284 -15.93 15.55 7.31
CA GLY A 284 -15.19 16.81 7.21
C GLY A 284 -13.86 16.74 6.44
N ASP A 285 -13.40 15.57 6.00
CA ASP A 285 -12.22 15.44 5.14
C ASP A 285 -12.55 15.89 3.70
N THR A 286 -11.86 16.95 3.24
CA THR A 286 -12.05 17.54 1.91
C THR A 286 -11.65 16.62 0.76
N LYS A 287 -11.04 15.45 1.02
CA LYS A 287 -10.62 14.47 0.02
C LYS A 287 -11.25 13.08 0.20
N TYR A 288 -11.61 12.67 1.42
CA TYR A 288 -12.11 11.31 1.68
C TYR A 288 -13.53 11.17 2.24
N ASP A 289 -14.23 12.28 2.55
CA ASP A 289 -15.62 12.28 3.00
C ASP A 289 -16.55 11.44 2.09
N VAL A 290 -17.07 10.34 2.64
CA VAL A 290 -17.95 9.38 1.95
C VAL A 290 -19.26 10.01 1.50
N THR A 291 -19.77 11.00 2.23
CA THR A 291 -21.02 11.69 1.89
C THR A 291 -20.86 12.57 0.64
N LYS A 292 -19.64 13.06 0.40
CA LYS A 292 -19.28 13.82 -0.81
C LYS A 292 -18.61 12.96 -1.89
N LEU A 293 -18.52 11.64 -1.70
CA LEU A 293 -17.83 10.74 -2.65
C LEU A 293 -18.52 10.71 -4.01
N SER A 294 -19.87 10.77 -4.04
CA SER A 294 -20.66 10.86 -5.28
C SER A 294 -20.46 12.19 -5.99
N GLU A 295 -20.62 13.31 -5.28
CA GLU A 295 -20.37 14.66 -5.79
C GLU A 295 -18.93 14.82 -6.29
N ARG A 296 -17.93 14.30 -5.57
CA ARG A 296 -16.53 14.33 -6.01
C ARG A 296 -16.24 13.40 -7.16
N THR A 297 -16.88 12.25 -7.26
CA THR A 297 -16.69 11.38 -8.44
C THR A 297 -17.23 12.09 -9.68
N GLN A 298 -18.35 12.82 -9.58
CA GLN A 298 -18.88 13.68 -10.63
C GLN A 298 -18.00 14.91 -10.91
N ILE A 299 -17.51 15.57 -9.87
CA ILE A 299 -16.64 16.74 -10.01
C ILE A 299 -15.27 16.33 -10.60
N ASN A 300 -14.67 15.24 -10.11
CA ASN A 300 -13.46 14.67 -10.69
C ASN A 300 -13.72 14.24 -12.14
N SER A 301 -14.83 13.58 -12.47
CA SER A 301 -15.10 13.21 -13.86
C SER A 301 -15.27 14.43 -14.77
N LEU A 302 -15.84 15.55 -14.27
CA LEU A 302 -15.95 16.84 -14.98
C LEU A 302 -14.62 17.60 -15.08
N TYR A 303 -13.74 17.56 -14.07
CA TYR A 303 -12.40 18.14 -14.14
C TYR A 303 -11.45 17.29 -15.00
N LEU A 304 -11.61 15.97 -14.97
CA LEU A 304 -10.84 15.01 -15.76
C LEU A 304 -11.29 14.97 -17.22
N SER A 305 -12.58 15.22 -17.51
CA SER A 305 -13.08 15.40 -18.88
C SER A 305 -12.46 16.63 -19.55
N LYS A 306 -12.12 17.69 -18.79
CA LYS A 306 -11.30 18.82 -19.28
C LYS A 306 -9.83 18.45 -19.48
N GLN A 307 -9.30 17.46 -18.74
CA GLN A 307 -7.95 16.93 -18.89
C GLN A 307 -7.80 15.88 -20.00
N VAL A 308 -8.87 15.58 -20.76
CA VAL A 308 -8.87 14.66 -21.92
C VAL A 308 -7.81 15.06 -22.97
N TYR A 309 -7.42 16.33 -23.04
CA TYR A 309 -6.29 16.80 -23.87
C TYR A 309 -4.94 16.16 -23.52
N THR A 310 -4.75 15.60 -22.32
CA THR A 310 -3.49 14.93 -21.90
C THR A 310 -3.52 13.40 -22.07
N GLY A 311 -4.64 12.83 -22.53
CA GLY A 311 -4.74 11.43 -22.98
C GLY A 311 -4.66 10.33 -21.90
N SER A 312 -4.54 10.66 -20.61
CA SER A 312 -4.32 9.68 -19.52
C SER A 312 -5.53 9.45 -18.60
N ALA A 313 -6.65 10.13 -18.86
CA ALA A 313 -7.88 10.00 -18.08
C ALA A 313 -8.72 8.79 -18.54
N TYR A 314 -9.55 8.27 -17.63
CA TYR A 314 -10.53 7.22 -17.94
C TYR A 314 -11.88 7.53 -17.29
N GLU A 315 -12.95 7.01 -17.89
CA GLU A 315 -14.31 7.12 -17.38
C GLU A 315 -14.87 5.73 -17.02
N ILE A 316 -15.73 5.70 -15.99
CA ILE A 316 -16.31 4.49 -15.40
C ILE A 316 -17.82 4.64 -15.11
N GLY A 317 -18.45 5.65 -15.72
CA GLY A 317 -19.86 5.99 -15.49
C GLY A 317 -20.08 6.85 -14.25
N VAL A 318 -21.32 7.29 -14.06
CA VAL A 318 -21.72 8.16 -12.95
C VAL A 318 -21.97 7.34 -11.68
N TYR A 319 -21.20 7.63 -10.63
CA TYR A 319 -21.41 7.07 -9.29
C TYR A 319 -22.16 8.07 -8.43
N ASP A 320 -23.43 7.80 -8.15
CA ASP A 320 -24.30 8.63 -7.31
C ASP A 320 -24.43 8.11 -5.86
N GLY A 321 -23.77 7.00 -5.52
CA GLY A 321 -23.86 6.36 -4.21
C GLY A 321 -25.08 5.46 -4.01
N SER A 322 -26.01 5.39 -4.98
CA SER A 322 -27.13 4.45 -4.95
C SER A 322 -26.66 3.00 -5.13
N LEU A 323 -27.45 2.04 -4.62
CA LEU A 323 -27.19 0.61 -4.86
C LEU A 323 -27.13 0.28 -6.36
N LYS A 324 -27.92 1.00 -7.18
CA LYS A 324 -27.91 0.85 -8.64
C LYS A 324 -26.56 1.26 -9.24
N SER A 325 -25.99 2.39 -8.84
CA SER A 325 -24.69 2.82 -9.35
C SER A 325 -23.54 1.96 -8.84
N ILE A 326 -23.62 1.42 -7.62
CA ILE A 326 -22.64 0.43 -7.14
C ILE A 326 -22.61 -0.80 -8.06
N LEU A 327 -23.77 -1.31 -8.46
CA LEU A 327 -23.87 -2.50 -9.30
C LEU A 327 -23.43 -2.27 -10.75
N THR A 328 -23.64 -1.07 -11.30
CA THR A 328 -23.22 -0.75 -12.68
C THR A 328 -21.76 -0.32 -12.77
N VAL A 329 -21.30 0.56 -11.87
CA VAL A 329 -19.94 1.12 -11.86
C VAL A 329 -18.95 0.16 -11.22
N GLY A 330 -19.38 -0.64 -10.25
CA GLY A 330 -18.47 -1.48 -9.45
C GLY A 330 -17.63 -2.47 -10.26
N PRO A 331 -18.23 -3.28 -11.15
CA PRO A 331 -17.47 -4.17 -12.02
C PRO A 331 -16.48 -3.41 -12.91
N GLN A 332 -16.87 -2.25 -13.45
CA GLN A 332 -16.00 -1.40 -14.28
C GLN A 332 -14.81 -0.87 -13.48
N ALA A 333 -15.05 -0.33 -12.28
CA ALA A 333 -14.02 0.19 -11.40
C ALA A 333 -12.98 -0.89 -11.03
N ILE A 334 -13.44 -2.11 -10.73
CA ILE A 334 -12.56 -3.24 -10.43
C ILE A 334 -11.71 -3.64 -11.64
N ILE A 335 -12.32 -3.74 -12.83
CA ILE A 335 -11.60 -4.07 -14.07
C ILE A 335 -10.56 -2.99 -14.37
N VAL A 336 -10.93 -1.72 -14.22
CA VAL A 336 -10.03 -0.59 -14.45
C VAL A 336 -8.84 -0.65 -13.49
N ALA A 337 -9.10 -0.82 -12.19
CA ALA A 337 -8.04 -0.87 -11.19
C ALA A 337 -7.09 -2.06 -11.41
N LEU A 338 -7.61 -3.24 -11.73
CA LEU A 338 -6.77 -4.44 -11.85
C LEU A 338 -6.07 -4.54 -13.21
N TYR A 339 -6.77 -4.23 -14.30
CA TYR A 339 -6.34 -4.63 -15.66
C TYR A 339 -6.13 -3.48 -16.64
N ARG A 340 -6.48 -2.23 -16.28
CA ARG A 340 -6.15 -1.06 -17.10
C ARG A 340 -4.89 -0.35 -16.60
N PRO A 341 -4.18 0.39 -17.49
CA PRO A 341 -4.48 0.59 -18.91
C PRO A 341 -4.24 -0.65 -19.77
N PHE A 342 -5.02 -0.81 -20.84
CA PHE A 342 -4.74 -1.82 -21.86
C PHE A 342 -3.65 -1.34 -22.82
N ILE A 343 -3.02 -2.27 -23.55
CA ILE A 343 -1.92 -1.97 -24.48
C ILE A 343 -2.34 -0.95 -25.55
N TRP A 344 -3.59 -1.01 -26.02
CA TRP A 344 -4.13 -0.07 -27.01
C TRP A 344 -4.51 1.30 -26.44
N GLU A 345 -4.51 1.47 -25.12
CA GLU A 345 -4.78 2.76 -24.46
C GLU A 345 -3.50 3.58 -24.24
N VAL A 346 -2.32 2.97 -24.46
CA VAL A 346 -1.02 3.55 -24.15
C VAL A 346 -0.79 4.85 -24.94
N ARG A 347 -0.49 5.93 -24.21
CA ARG A 347 -0.15 7.25 -24.79
C ARG A 347 1.28 7.70 -24.54
N ASN A 348 2.04 7.02 -23.68
CA ASN A 348 3.45 7.32 -23.41
C ASN A 348 4.20 6.09 -22.87
N ALA A 349 5.53 6.17 -22.82
CA ALA A 349 6.39 5.05 -22.41
C ALA A 349 6.15 4.59 -20.96
N VAL A 350 5.84 5.51 -20.03
CA VAL A 350 5.56 5.17 -18.62
C VAL A 350 4.24 4.38 -18.50
N MET A 351 3.25 4.77 -19.30
CA MET A 351 1.96 4.08 -19.40
C MET A 351 2.11 2.69 -20.02
N LEU A 352 3.03 2.49 -20.98
CA LEU A 352 3.31 1.18 -21.58
C LEU A 352 3.75 0.16 -20.53
N LEU A 353 4.66 0.54 -19.62
CA LEU A 353 5.11 -0.34 -18.54
C LEU A 353 3.94 -0.77 -17.63
N SER A 354 3.02 0.16 -17.36
CA SER A 354 1.82 -0.12 -16.57
C SER A 354 0.86 -1.05 -17.31
N ALA A 355 0.72 -0.90 -18.63
CA ALA A 355 -0.13 -1.73 -19.46
C ALA A 355 0.40 -3.17 -19.61
N LEU A 356 1.73 -3.33 -19.72
CA LEU A 356 2.37 -4.64 -19.74
C LEU A 356 2.15 -5.38 -18.41
N GLU A 357 2.37 -4.71 -17.28
CA GLU A 357 2.10 -5.29 -15.95
C GLU A 357 0.62 -5.70 -15.84
N ALA A 358 -0.31 -4.82 -16.21
CA ALA A 358 -1.74 -5.09 -16.15
C ALA A 358 -2.17 -6.26 -17.07
N THR A 359 -1.55 -6.39 -18.24
CA THR A 359 -1.79 -7.51 -19.18
C THR A 359 -1.32 -8.84 -18.60
N ILE A 360 -0.16 -8.85 -17.92
CA ILE A 360 0.33 -10.04 -17.22
C ILE A 360 -0.64 -10.44 -16.12
N PHE A 361 -1.11 -9.48 -15.31
CA PHE A 361 -2.12 -9.75 -14.28
C PHE A 361 -3.41 -10.31 -14.87
N PHE A 362 -3.91 -9.73 -15.96
CA PHE A 362 -5.09 -10.23 -16.66
C PHE A 362 -4.90 -11.69 -17.11
N TYR A 363 -3.77 -11.98 -17.77
CA TYR A 363 -3.43 -13.35 -18.19
C TYR A 363 -3.37 -14.32 -17.01
N LEU A 364 -2.70 -13.96 -15.92
CA LEU A 364 -2.57 -14.80 -14.73
C LEU A 364 -3.92 -15.04 -14.04
N THR A 365 -4.80 -14.04 -14.01
CA THR A 365 -6.17 -14.20 -13.51
C THR A 365 -6.91 -15.26 -14.32
N ILE A 366 -6.94 -15.14 -15.64
CA ILE A 366 -7.62 -16.11 -16.52
C ILE A 366 -7.01 -17.50 -16.32
N TYR A 367 -5.69 -17.61 -16.35
CA TYR A 367 -4.99 -18.89 -16.27
C TYR A 367 -5.14 -19.58 -14.91
N PHE A 368 -5.12 -18.85 -13.78
CA PHE A 368 -5.21 -19.46 -12.45
C PHE A 368 -6.63 -19.55 -11.90
N MET A 369 -7.54 -18.63 -12.26
CA MET A 369 -8.92 -18.65 -11.73
C MET A 369 -9.89 -19.39 -12.64
N LEU A 370 -9.79 -19.23 -13.97
CA LEU A 370 -10.78 -19.77 -14.90
C LEU A 370 -10.41 -21.16 -15.41
N LYS A 371 -9.13 -21.44 -15.67
CA LYS A 371 -8.68 -22.76 -16.17
C LYS A 371 -9.07 -23.95 -15.27
N PRO A 372 -9.01 -23.86 -13.92
CA PRO A 372 -9.48 -24.93 -13.03
C PRO A 372 -11.00 -25.04 -12.90
N GLY A 373 -11.75 -24.10 -13.49
CA GLY A 373 -13.20 -23.93 -13.35
C GLY A 373 -13.57 -22.86 -12.32
N LEU A 374 -14.39 -21.88 -12.73
CA LEU A 374 -14.78 -20.74 -11.89
C LEU A 374 -15.42 -21.16 -10.56
N PHE A 375 -16.36 -22.10 -10.59
CA PHE A 375 -17.03 -22.60 -9.39
C PHE A 375 -16.08 -23.26 -8.40
N ARG A 376 -15.08 -24.00 -8.89
CA ARG A 376 -14.06 -24.64 -8.06
C ARG A 376 -13.17 -23.59 -7.39
N THR A 377 -12.80 -22.55 -8.12
CA THR A 377 -12.02 -21.42 -7.59
C THR A 377 -12.82 -20.63 -6.54
N ILE A 378 -14.08 -20.31 -6.80
CA ILE A 378 -14.94 -19.61 -5.83
C ILE A 378 -15.09 -20.44 -4.55
N LYS A 379 -15.38 -21.75 -4.68
CA LYS A 379 -15.45 -22.67 -3.53
C LYS A 379 -14.15 -22.67 -2.73
N LEU A 380 -13.00 -22.72 -3.41
CA LEU A 380 -11.69 -22.68 -2.75
C LEU A 380 -11.46 -21.38 -1.99
N ILE A 381 -11.80 -20.23 -2.60
CA ILE A 381 -11.69 -18.91 -1.97
C ILE A 381 -12.54 -18.92 -0.69
N SER A 382 -13.82 -19.27 -0.77
CA SER A 382 -14.74 -19.25 0.39
C SER A 382 -14.35 -20.17 1.54
N ILE A 383 -13.57 -21.23 1.28
CA ILE A 383 -13.14 -22.18 2.31
C ILE A 383 -11.85 -21.71 3.00
N LYS A 384 -10.93 -21.08 2.28
CA LYS A 384 -9.58 -20.77 2.80
C LYS A 384 -9.53 -19.33 3.32
N PRO A 385 -9.39 -19.11 4.64
CA PRO A 385 -9.46 -17.76 5.23
C PRO A 385 -8.52 -16.75 4.58
N MET A 386 -7.27 -17.17 4.34
CA MET A 386 -6.26 -16.33 3.67
C MET A 386 -6.65 -15.91 2.25
N LEU A 387 -7.28 -16.81 1.48
CA LEU A 387 -7.75 -16.47 0.13
C LEU A 387 -8.95 -15.54 0.19
N THR A 388 -9.92 -15.82 1.07
CA THR A 388 -11.06 -14.92 1.27
C THR A 388 -10.59 -13.51 1.65
N PHE A 389 -9.65 -13.42 2.60
CA PHE A 389 -9.06 -12.18 3.03
C PHE A 389 -8.46 -11.40 1.86
N CYS A 390 -7.54 -12.03 1.13
CA CYS A 390 -6.84 -11.37 0.02
C CYS A 390 -7.83 -10.92 -1.06
N MET A 391 -8.79 -11.76 -1.44
CA MET A 391 -9.73 -11.46 -2.51
C MET A 391 -10.70 -10.34 -2.13
N ILE A 392 -11.30 -10.38 -0.93
CA ILE A 392 -12.19 -9.31 -0.48
C ILE A 392 -11.43 -7.99 -0.32
N PHE A 393 -10.23 -8.00 0.27
CA PHE A 393 -9.38 -6.81 0.38
C PHE A 393 -9.07 -6.22 -1.00
N CYS A 394 -8.65 -7.06 -1.96
CA CYS A 394 -8.30 -6.62 -3.30
C CYS A 394 -9.51 -6.05 -4.04
N LEU A 395 -10.68 -6.70 -3.97
CA LEU A 395 -11.89 -6.23 -4.65
C LEU A 395 -12.43 -4.93 -4.04
N ALA A 396 -12.46 -4.83 -2.70
CA ALA A 396 -12.91 -3.62 -2.00
C ALA A 396 -11.99 -2.43 -2.32
N LEU A 397 -10.67 -2.64 -2.27
CA LEU A 397 -9.71 -1.59 -2.56
C LEU A 397 -9.71 -1.24 -4.07
N ALA A 398 -9.83 -2.23 -4.96
CA ALA A 398 -9.93 -2.02 -6.40
C ALA A 398 -11.15 -1.17 -6.77
N PHE A 399 -12.31 -1.46 -6.15
CA PHE A 399 -13.50 -0.64 -6.30
C PHE A 399 -13.23 0.82 -5.89
N GLY A 400 -12.71 1.05 -4.67
CA GLY A 400 -12.48 2.40 -4.16
C GLY A 400 -11.44 3.22 -4.94
N VAL A 401 -10.34 2.60 -5.39
CA VAL A 401 -9.31 3.30 -6.17
C VAL A 401 -9.73 3.46 -7.64
N GLY A 402 -10.47 2.50 -8.18
CA GLY A 402 -11.05 2.57 -9.52
C GLY A 402 -11.99 3.76 -9.66
N THR A 403 -12.88 3.95 -8.67
CA THR A 403 -13.85 5.05 -8.64
C THR A 403 -13.22 6.43 -8.44
N SER A 404 -12.19 6.53 -7.59
CA SER A 404 -11.64 7.81 -7.16
C SER A 404 -10.47 8.36 -7.99
N SER A 405 -9.69 7.51 -8.68
CA SER A 405 -8.42 7.96 -9.29
C SER A 405 -8.59 8.77 -10.57
N GLY A 406 -9.45 8.30 -11.48
CA GLY A 406 -9.84 8.96 -12.74
C GLY A 406 -8.73 9.24 -13.77
N ASN A 407 -7.47 9.01 -13.42
CA ASN A 407 -6.29 9.07 -14.29
C ASN A 407 -5.39 7.85 -14.04
N PHE A 408 -4.86 7.26 -15.11
CA PHE A 408 -3.96 6.10 -15.04
C PHE A 408 -2.70 6.34 -14.20
N GLY A 409 -2.14 7.56 -14.20
CA GLY A 409 -0.97 7.89 -13.38
C GLY A 409 -1.24 7.83 -11.87
N THR A 410 -2.42 8.28 -11.45
CA THR A 410 -2.88 8.15 -10.05
C THR A 410 -3.27 6.72 -9.74
N LEU A 411 -3.97 6.06 -10.67
CA LEU A 411 -4.45 4.69 -10.48
C LEU A 411 -3.32 3.69 -10.27
N VAL A 412 -2.25 3.77 -11.08
CA VAL A 412 -1.10 2.84 -10.95
C VAL A 412 -0.44 2.95 -9.58
N ARG A 413 -0.41 4.14 -8.98
CA ARG A 413 0.07 4.35 -7.61
C ARG A 413 -0.89 3.76 -6.59
N TYR A 414 -2.18 4.04 -6.74
CA TYR A 414 -3.18 3.71 -5.75
C TYR A 414 -3.49 2.21 -5.70
N LYS A 415 -3.25 1.47 -6.78
CA LYS A 415 -3.44 0.00 -6.84
C LYS A 415 -2.27 -0.82 -6.30
N ILE A 416 -1.12 -0.22 -6.02
CA ILE A 416 0.05 -0.95 -5.49
C ILE A 416 -0.21 -1.76 -4.23
N PRO A 417 -0.99 -1.29 -3.25
CA PRO A 417 -1.33 -2.11 -2.08
C PRO A 417 -2.13 -3.38 -2.44
N ILE A 418 -2.83 -3.40 -3.58
CA ILE A 418 -3.61 -4.55 -4.07
C ILE A 418 -2.67 -5.64 -4.59
N MET A 419 -1.64 -5.25 -5.35
CA MET A 419 -0.86 -6.17 -6.18
C MET A 419 -0.19 -7.32 -5.41
N PRO A 420 0.48 -7.08 -4.25
CA PRO A 420 1.09 -8.16 -3.48
C PRO A 420 0.10 -9.22 -3.00
N PHE A 421 -1.08 -8.78 -2.54
CA PHE A 421 -2.13 -9.68 -2.06
C PHE A 421 -2.79 -10.43 -3.21
N TYR A 422 -3.07 -9.72 -4.31
CA TYR A 422 -3.76 -10.31 -5.45
C TYR A 422 -2.92 -11.40 -6.12
N LEU A 423 -1.66 -11.12 -6.45
CA LEU A 423 -0.79 -12.12 -7.08
C LEU A 423 -0.46 -13.28 -6.12
N SER A 424 -0.32 -13.00 -4.82
CA SER A 424 -0.15 -14.07 -3.83
C SER A 424 -1.38 -14.99 -3.75
N ALA A 425 -2.59 -14.43 -3.80
CA ALA A 425 -3.83 -15.22 -3.83
C ALA A 425 -3.90 -16.10 -5.09
N LEU A 426 -3.55 -15.55 -6.25
CA LEU A 426 -3.47 -16.29 -7.50
C LEU A 426 -2.49 -17.48 -7.43
N TYR A 427 -1.31 -17.29 -6.84
CA TYR A 427 -0.35 -18.39 -6.64
C TYR A 427 -0.84 -19.44 -5.65
N ILE A 428 -1.54 -19.04 -4.58
CA ILE A 428 -2.14 -19.99 -3.64
C ILE A 428 -3.20 -20.83 -4.36
N ILE A 429 -4.08 -20.21 -5.16
CA ILE A 429 -5.08 -20.91 -5.99
C ILE A 429 -4.41 -21.91 -6.93
N GLN A 430 -3.32 -21.52 -7.59
CA GLN A 430 -2.56 -22.39 -8.48
C GLN A 430 -2.07 -23.67 -7.77
N VAL A 431 -1.54 -23.56 -6.55
CA VAL A 431 -1.01 -24.74 -5.83
C VAL A 431 -2.12 -25.69 -5.43
N TYR A 432 -3.24 -25.19 -4.91
CA TYR A 432 -4.39 -26.03 -4.55
C TYR A 432 -5.01 -26.75 -5.76
N THR A 433 -4.97 -26.12 -6.94
CA THR A 433 -5.56 -26.69 -8.16
C THR A 433 -4.65 -27.70 -8.86
N LYS A 434 -3.32 -27.47 -8.89
CA LYS A 434 -2.36 -28.37 -9.55
C LYS A 434 -1.82 -29.50 -8.67
N ASN A 435 -1.54 -29.24 -7.39
CA ASN A 435 -0.79 -30.19 -6.54
C ASN A 435 -1.28 -30.21 -5.07
N PRO A 436 -2.53 -30.63 -4.79
CA PRO A 436 -3.08 -30.59 -3.43
C PRO A 436 -2.26 -31.42 -2.42
N LYS A 437 -1.64 -32.53 -2.84
CA LYS A 437 -0.82 -33.41 -1.99
C LYS A 437 0.48 -32.77 -1.48
N LYS A 438 0.97 -31.69 -2.10
CA LYS A 438 2.17 -30.97 -1.62
C LYS A 438 1.86 -30.02 -0.45
N LEU A 439 0.61 -29.59 -0.32
CA LEU A 439 0.15 -28.73 0.77
C LEU A 439 -0.19 -29.55 2.03
N SER A 440 -0.69 -30.79 1.89
CA SER A 440 -1.02 -31.66 3.03
C SER A 440 0.19 -32.20 3.81
N ARG A 441 1.41 -32.02 3.26
CA ARG A 441 2.68 -32.34 3.97
C ARG A 441 3.21 -31.19 4.81
N LEU A 442 2.58 -30.01 4.73
CA LEU A 442 2.83 -28.90 5.62
C LEU A 442 1.84 -29.03 6.77
N PRO A 443 2.29 -28.97 8.04
CA PRO A 443 1.36 -28.99 9.16
C PRO A 443 0.35 -27.87 8.99
N VAL A 444 -0.92 -28.24 8.90
CA VAL A 444 -2.04 -27.31 8.97
C VAL A 444 -2.02 -26.81 10.41
N THR A 445 -1.52 -25.59 10.61
CA THR A 445 -1.49 -24.83 11.88
C THR A 445 -0.67 -25.43 13.03
N ALA A 446 0.16 -24.57 13.63
CA ALA A 446 0.56 -24.62 15.03
C ALA A 446 0.40 -23.22 15.63
#